data_AF-A0A7S3HRR9-F1
#
_entry.id   AF-A0A7S3HRR9-F1
#
_cell.length_a   1.000
_cell.length_b   1.000
_cell.length_c   1.000
_cell.angle_alpha   90.00
_cell.angle_beta   90.00
_cell.angle_gamma   90.00
#
_symmetry.space_group_name_H-M   'P 1'
#
loop_
_entity.id
_entity.type
_entity.pdbx_description
1 polymer ?
#
loop_
_entity_poly.entity_id
_entity_poly.type
_entity_poly.pdbx_seq_one_letter_code
_entity_poly.pdbx_strand_id
1 'polypeptide(L)'
;FGTRLMGGKDAASPRYVFTKLEAITRAIFHPHDDPILEYQQDDGQSIEPVHYVPIVPMALINGSDGIGTGWSSNIPTYNPREIIENLKRMLAGEDTLEMKPWY
;
A
#
# COMPACT_ATOMS: atom_id res chain seq x y z
N PHE A 1 11.61 3.89 13.76
CA PHE A 1 10.67 4.96 13.36
C PHE A 1 9.61 5.17 14.45
N GLY A 2 10.01 5.11 15.73
CA GLY A 2 9.09 5.08 16.88
C GLY A 2 8.57 3.69 17.22
N THR A 3 7.79 3.58 18.29
CA THR A 3 7.28 2.33 18.87
C THR A 3 5.79 2.40 19.19
N ARG A 4 5.19 1.26 19.51
CA ARG A 4 3.78 1.19 19.94
C ARG A 4 3.47 1.96 21.23
N LEU A 5 4.47 2.25 22.06
CA LEU A 5 4.28 2.96 23.34
C LEU A 5 3.72 4.37 23.13
N MET A 6 4.17 5.05 22.07
CA MET A 6 3.77 6.42 21.74
C MET A 6 3.17 6.53 20.33
N GLY A 7 2.75 5.40 19.74
CA GLY A 7 2.19 5.35 18.39
C GLY A 7 3.13 5.96 17.34
N GLY A 8 4.44 5.71 17.46
CA GLY A 8 5.45 6.23 16.52
C GLY A 8 6.00 7.62 16.84
N LYS A 9 5.41 8.37 17.79
CA LYS A 9 5.84 9.75 18.12
C LYS A 9 7.20 9.85 18.82
N ASP A 10 7.72 8.72 19.30
CA ASP A 10 9.04 8.55 19.90
C ASP A 10 10.14 8.24 18.86
N ALA A 11 9.88 8.50 17.58
CA ALA A 11 10.89 8.38 16.53
C ALA A 11 12.07 9.33 16.75
N ALA A 12 13.29 8.83 16.52
CA ALA A 12 14.50 9.66 16.51
C ALA A 12 14.48 10.68 15.36
N SER A 13 15.32 11.71 15.46
CA SER A 13 15.47 12.73 14.43
C SER A 13 15.75 12.11 13.05
N PRO A 14 15.11 12.60 11.95
CA PRO A 14 15.28 12.09 10.59
C PRO A 14 16.75 12.02 10.13
N ARG A 15 17.61 12.90 10.68
CA ARG A 15 19.05 12.94 10.34
C ARG A 15 19.84 11.72 10.82
N TYR A 16 19.28 10.94 11.75
CA TYR A 16 19.95 9.81 12.39
C TYR A 16 19.28 8.47 12.11
N VAL A 17 18.25 8.43 11.26
CA VAL A 17 17.57 7.20 10.86
C VAL A 17 17.72 6.97 9.37
N PHE A 18 17.79 5.71 8.99
CA PHE A 18 18.00 5.29 7.60
C PHE A 18 16.88 4.34 7.19
N THR A 19 16.54 4.35 5.90
CA THR A 19 15.59 3.41 5.31
C THR A 19 16.10 2.95 3.95
N LYS A 20 15.65 1.78 3.53
CA LYS A 20 15.85 1.23 2.19
C LYS A 20 14.60 0.45 1.80
N LEU A 21 14.40 0.22 0.52
CA LEU A 21 13.34 -0.67 0.05
C LEU A 21 13.56 -2.08 0.61
N GLU A 22 12.46 -2.70 1.03
CA GLU A 22 12.45 -4.11 1.41
C GLU A 22 12.50 -4.97 0.13
N ALA A 23 13.05 -6.18 0.22
CA ALA A 23 13.15 -7.08 -0.93
C ALA A 23 11.80 -7.37 -1.58
N ILE A 24 10.73 -7.47 -0.79
CA ILE A 24 9.36 -7.73 -1.22
C ILE A 24 8.77 -6.56 -2.02
N THR A 25 9.27 -5.33 -1.86
CA THR A 25 8.66 -4.17 -2.51
C THR A 25 8.63 -4.33 -4.03
N ARG A 26 9.71 -4.83 -4.65
CA ARG A 26 9.76 -5.08 -6.11
C ARG A 26 9.09 -6.38 -6.54
N ALA A 27 8.75 -7.26 -5.60
CA ALA A 27 7.83 -8.36 -5.87
C ALA A 27 6.37 -7.87 -5.89
N ILE A 28 6.03 -6.91 -5.01
CA ILE A 28 4.67 -6.32 -4.95
C ILE A 28 4.43 -5.39 -6.14
N PHE A 29 5.40 -4.54 -6.47
CA PHE A 29 5.38 -3.61 -7.59
C PHE A 29 6.37 -4.07 -8.65
N HIS A 30 5.89 -4.88 -9.60
CA HIS A 30 6.76 -5.56 -10.54
C HIS A 30 7.42 -4.54 -11.49
N PRO A 31 8.76 -4.57 -11.69
CA PRO A 31 9.45 -3.61 -12.57
C PRO A 31 9.01 -3.62 -14.04
N HIS A 32 8.29 -4.66 -14.46
CA HIS A 32 7.73 -4.74 -15.82
C HIS A 32 6.47 -3.89 -15.97
N ASP A 33 5.81 -3.53 -14.86
CA ASP A 33 4.64 -2.67 -14.87
C ASP A 33 5.05 -1.19 -14.94
N ASP A 34 6.27 -0.83 -14.48
CA ASP A 34 6.76 0.55 -14.45
C ASP A 34 6.55 1.27 -15.82
N PRO A 35 6.92 0.72 -16.99
CA PRO A 35 6.80 1.43 -18.28
C PRO A 35 5.38 1.63 -18.80
N ILE A 36 4.38 0.93 -18.25
CA ILE A 36 2.97 1.00 -18.70
C ILE A 36 2.13 1.92 -17.80
N LEU A 37 2.72 2.53 -16.77
CA LEU A 37 2.04 3.48 -15.90
C LEU A 37 1.91 4.86 -16.55
N GLU A 38 0.87 5.58 -16.18
CA GLU A 38 0.67 6.98 -16.59
C GLU A 38 1.47 7.91 -15.68
N TYR A 39 2.64 8.33 -16.14
CA TYR A 39 3.52 9.28 -15.45
C TYR A 39 3.04 10.73 -15.60
N GLN A 40 3.03 11.45 -14.48
CA GLN A 40 2.67 12.87 -14.46
C GLN A 40 3.88 13.75 -14.79
N GLN A 41 3.62 14.99 -15.20
CA GLN A 41 4.65 16.01 -15.39
C GLN A 41 4.44 17.20 -14.47
N ASP A 42 5.51 17.68 -13.85
CA ASP A 42 5.56 18.88 -13.02
C ASP A 42 6.78 19.72 -13.42
N ASP A 43 6.59 21.00 -13.72
CA ASP A 43 7.62 21.91 -14.25
C ASP A 43 8.46 21.33 -15.41
N GLY A 44 7.82 20.53 -16.28
CA GLY A 44 8.47 19.88 -17.43
C GLY A 44 9.35 18.67 -17.08
N GLN A 45 9.32 18.22 -15.83
CA GLN A 45 9.96 16.98 -15.37
C GLN A 45 8.91 15.88 -15.17
N SER A 46 9.25 14.66 -15.57
CA SER A 46 8.43 13.49 -15.23
C SER A 46 8.55 13.20 -13.73
N ILE A 47 7.42 13.13 -13.02
CA ILE A 47 7.33 12.81 -11.59
C ILE A 47 6.71 11.42 -11.40
N GLU A 48 6.09 11.11 -10.25
CA GLU A 48 5.43 9.83 -10.00
C GLU A 48 4.22 9.57 -10.92
N PRO A 49 3.85 8.29 -11.14
CA PRO A 49 2.62 7.97 -11.84
C PRO A 49 1.39 8.33 -11.02
N VAL A 50 0.24 8.47 -11.69
CA VAL A 50 -1.05 8.73 -11.04
C VAL A 50 -1.34 7.70 -9.94
N HIS A 51 -1.02 6.44 -10.19
CA HIS A 51 -1.00 5.38 -9.21
C HIS A 51 -0.10 4.24 -9.68
N TYR A 52 0.39 3.44 -8.74
CA TYR A 52 1.03 2.16 -9.04
C TYR A 52 0.00 1.03 -9.05
N VAL A 53 0.34 -0.07 -9.74
CA VAL A 53 -0.50 -1.26 -9.82
C VAL A 53 0.21 -2.41 -9.09
N PRO A 54 0.03 -2.57 -7.78
CA PRO A 54 0.59 -3.69 -7.05
C PRO A 54 -0.11 -5.01 -7.40
N ILE A 55 0.60 -6.14 -7.30
CA ILE A 55 0.02 -7.47 -7.52
C ILE A 55 -1.02 -7.87 -6.46
N VAL A 56 -1.07 -7.15 -5.34
CA VAL A 56 -2.03 -7.32 -4.24
C VAL A 56 -2.58 -5.96 -3.81
N PRO A 57 -3.86 -5.84 -3.41
CA PRO A 57 -4.47 -4.57 -3.02
C PRO A 57 -3.90 -4.03 -1.71
N MET A 58 -2.85 -3.20 -1.81
CA MET A 58 -2.12 -2.65 -0.67
C MET A 58 -2.98 -1.77 0.24
N ALA A 59 -4.04 -1.15 -0.29
CA ALA A 59 -5.00 -0.36 0.50
C ALA A 59 -5.73 -1.21 1.56
N LEU A 60 -5.92 -2.52 1.32
CA LEU A 60 -6.50 -3.44 2.30
C LEU A 60 -5.44 -3.99 3.26
N ILE A 61 -4.20 -4.20 2.77
CA ILE A 61 -3.12 -4.75 3.60
C ILE A 61 -2.71 -3.77 4.69
N ASN A 62 -2.43 -2.52 4.33
CA ASN A 62 -1.95 -1.50 5.27
C ASN A 62 -3.08 -0.62 5.82
N GLY A 63 -4.32 -0.80 5.33
CA GLY A 63 -5.43 0.09 5.60
C GLY A 63 -5.22 1.49 5.02
N SER A 64 -6.12 2.39 5.38
CA SER A 64 -5.99 3.82 5.10
C SER A 64 -6.76 4.63 6.13
N ASP A 65 -6.26 5.82 6.44
CA ASP A 65 -6.94 6.77 7.31
C ASP A 65 -6.71 8.19 6.76
N GLY A 66 -7.79 8.89 6.45
CA GLY A 66 -7.72 10.18 5.77
C GLY A 66 -8.97 11.03 5.96
N ILE A 67 -8.76 12.32 6.19
CA ILE A 67 -9.82 13.32 6.34
C ILE A 67 -9.56 14.44 5.34
N GLY A 68 -10.50 14.67 4.44
CA GLY A 68 -10.50 15.79 3.51
C GLY A 68 -11.58 16.82 3.87
N THR A 69 -11.79 17.79 2.99
CA THR A 69 -12.90 18.75 3.13
C THR A 69 -14.19 18.10 2.64
N GLY A 70 -15.11 17.78 3.55
CA GLY A 70 -16.43 17.22 3.23
C GLY A 70 -16.51 15.69 3.19
N TRP A 71 -15.36 14.99 3.19
CA TRP A 71 -15.30 13.52 3.18
C TRP A 71 -14.20 13.01 4.11
N SER A 72 -14.38 11.79 4.62
CA SER A 72 -13.37 11.01 5.32
C SER A 72 -13.38 9.56 4.83
N SER A 73 -12.25 8.89 4.97
CA SER A 73 -12.06 7.48 4.63
C SER A 73 -11.29 6.79 5.75
N ASN A 74 -11.77 5.63 6.17
CA ASN A 74 -11.07 4.77 7.11
C ASN A 74 -11.24 3.31 6.66
N ILE A 75 -10.13 2.66 6.32
CA ILE A 75 -10.06 1.26 5.90
C ILE A 75 -9.19 0.52 6.92
N PRO A 76 -9.71 -0.52 7.60
CA PRO A 76 -8.90 -1.33 8.50
C PRO A 76 -7.88 -2.17 7.72
N THR A 77 -6.88 -2.72 8.42
CA THR A 77 -5.93 -3.66 7.84
C THR A 77 -6.53 -5.06 7.76
N TYR A 78 -6.14 -5.82 6.74
CA TYR A 78 -6.59 -7.19 6.50
C TYR A 78 -5.40 -8.12 6.30
N ASN A 79 -5.61 -9.42 6.55
CA ASN A 79 -4.55 -10.41 6.42
C ASN A 79 -4.15 -10.59 4.94
N PRO A 80 -2.86 -10.36 4.57
CA PRO A 80 -2.40 -10.53 3.19
C PRO A 80 -2.68 -11.92 2.62
N ARG A 81 -2.69 -12.97 3.45
CA ARG A 81 -2.96 -14.35 3.02
C ARG A 81 -4.42 -14.55 2.60
N GLU A 82 -5.36 -13.95 3.33
CA GLU A 82 -6.79 -14.01 2.98
C GLU A 82 -7.08 -13.23 1.69
N ILE A 83 -6.42 -12.07 1.52
CA ILE A 83 -6.49 -11.29 0.29
C ILE A 83 -5.99 -12.12 -0.91
N ILE A 84 -4.82 -12.76 -0.78
CA ILE A 84 -4.27 -13.60 -1.85
C ILE A 84 -5.20 -14.76 -2.19
N GLU A 85 -5.81 -15.39 -1.19
CA GLU A 85 -6.76 -16.48 -1.41
C GLU A 85 -8.01 -15.99 -2.17
N ASN A 86 -8.54 -14.82 -1.81
CA ASN A 86 -9.64 -14.20 -2.55
C ASN A 86 -9.26 -13.81 -3.98
N LEU A 87 -8.05 -13.30 -4.21
CA LEU A 87 -7.56 -13.04 -5.57
C LEU A 87 -7.49 -14.32 -6.40
N LYS A 88 -7.02 -15.43 -5.81
CA LYS A 88 -6.99 -16.73 -6.50
C LYS A 88 -8.39 -17.24 -6.84
N ARG A 89 -9.36 -17.09 -5.93
CA ARG A 89 -10.78 -17.41 -6.18
C ARG A 89 -11.34 -16.59 -7.33
N MET A 90 -11.10 -15.29 -7.34
CA MET A 90 -11.53 -14.41 -8.44
C MET A 90 -10.91 -14.84 -9.78
N LEU A 91 -9.62 -15.19 -9.80
CA LEU A 91 -8.95 -15.70 -11.01
C LEU A 91 -9.52 -17.05 -11.47
N ALA A 92 -10.06 -17.87 -10.56
CA ALA A 92 -10.75 -19.12 -10.86
C ALA A 92 -12.24 -18.92 -11.24
N GLY A 93 -12.75 -17.70 -11.18
CA GLY A 93 -14.18 -17.40 -11.42
C GLY A 93 -15.10 -17.75 -10.26
N GLU A 94 -14.55 -17.91 -9.05
CA GLU A 94 -15.29 -18.16 -7.82
C GLU A 94 -15.58 -16.86 -7.06
N ASP A 95 -16.63 -16.88 -6.23
CA ASP A 95 -16.95 -15.77 -5.34
C ASP A 95 -15.89 -15.59 -4.23
N THR A 96 -15.63 -14.34 -3.88
CA THR A 96 -14.77 -13.97 -2.75
C THR A 96 -15.42 -14.32 -1.42
N LEU A 97 -14.61 -14.72 -0.45
CA LEU A 97 -15.03 -14.88 0.94
C LEU A 97 -14.96 -13.56 1.70
N GLU A 98 -15.86 -13.40 2.67
CA GLU A 98 -15.82 -12.30 3.62
C GLU A 98 -14.52 -12.34 4.44
N MET A 99 -13.80 -11.22 4.48
CA MET A 99 -12.57 -11.05 5.24
C MET A 99 -12.84 -10.29 6.53
N LYS A 100 -12.12 -10.62 7.59
CA LYS A 100 -12.19 -9.89 8.87
C LYS A 100 -10.95 -9.00 9.04
N PRO A 101 -11.10 -7.81 9.64
CA PRO A 101 -9.94 -6.99 10.01
C PRO A 101 -8.89 -7.77 10.81
N TRP A 102 -7.62 -7.56 10.48
CA TRP A 102 -6.47 -8.25 11.06
C TRP A 102 -5.29 -7.28 11.18
N TYR A 103 -4.62 -7.27 12.34
CA TYR A 103 -3.53 -6.33 12.69
C TYR A 103 -2.31 -7.08 13.24
#